data_AF-A0AAW6TJ56-F1
#
_entry.id   AF-A0AAW6TJ56-F1
#
_cell.length_a   1.000
_cell.length_b   1.000
_cell.length_c   1.000
_cell.angle_alpha   90.00
_cell.angle_beta   90.00
_cell.angle_gamma   90.00
#
_symmetry.space_group_name_H-M   'P 1'
#
loop_
_entity.id
_entity.type
_entity.pdbx_description
1 polymer ?
#
loop_
_entity_poly.entity_id
_entity_poly.type
_entity_poly.pdbx_seq_one_letter_code
_entity_poly.pdbx_strand_id
1 'polypeptide(L)'
;MVKFYDGTDNAETCVNLSRNTANELNIEDKVTVYFLDAVKLNQLQKHYDLIITTWFTAGNFYPENFPFENYNLFFKKIDLSKNEKFDTVFTFAYKMLNANGEVLIGACYIDNENTRKKQELSYQKMGMTVITGAKDSFTATKERF
;
A
#
# COMPACT_ATOMS: atom_id res chain seq x y z
N MET A 1 17.07 -16.84 -4.87
CA MET A 1 15.83 -17.62 -5.15
C MET A 1 14.82 -17.25 -4.08
N VAL A 2 13.58 -16.91 -4.45
CA VAL A 2 12.57 -16.52 -3.44
C VAL A 2 12.06 -17.76 -2.70
N LYS A 3 12.04 -17.68 -1.36
CA LYS A 3 11.70 -18.80 -0.47
C LYS A 3 10.20 -19.02 -0.37
N PHE A 4 9.42 -17.95 -0.24
CA PHE A 4 7.96 -17.97 -0.20
C PHE A 4 7.40 -16.58 -0.53
N TYR A 5 6.13 -16.55 -0.89
CA TYR A 5 5.31 -15.37 -1.07
C TYR A 5 4.03 -15.53 -0.26
N ASP A 6 3.64 -14.48 0.45
CA ASP A 6 2.32 -14.41 1.07
C ASP A 6 1.54 -13.25 0.45
N GLY A 7 0.29 -13.52 0.06
CA GLY A 7 -0.65 -12.51 -0.42
C GLY A 7 -1.83 -12.39 0.55
N THR A 8 -2.34 -11.17 0.72
CA THR A 8 -3.55 -10.90 1.52
C THR A 8 -4.53 -10.07 0.71
N ASP A 9 -5.81 -10.42 0.75
CA ASP A 9 -6.87 -9.61 0.18
C ASP A 9 -8.13 -9.73 1.05
N ASN A 10 -8.96 -8.68 1.11
CA ASN A 10 -10.23 -8.68 1.85
C ASN A 10 -11.44 -8.98 0.96
N ALA A 11 -11.22 -9.27 -0.32
CA ALA A 11 -12.21 -9.78 -1.26
C ALA A 11 -11.96 -11.27 -1.55
N GLU A 12 -12.89 -12.13 -1.14
CA GLU A 12 -12.74 -13.59 -1.28
C GLU A 12 -12.61 -14.03 -2.75
N THR A 13 -13.27 -13.33 -3.67
CA THR A 13 -13.13 -13.57 -5.11
C THR A 13 -11.68 -13.38 -5.58
N CYS A 14 -11.00 -12.32 -5.12
CA CYS A 14 -9.59 -12.04 -5.45
C CYS A 14 -8.65 -13.09 -4.85
N VAL A 15 -8.93 -13.53 -3.62
CA VAL A 15 -8.20 -14.61 -2.95
C VAL A 15 -8.31 -15.91 -3.75
N ASN A 16 -9.54 -16.30 -4.14
CA ASN A 16 -9.78 -17.54 -4.87
C ASN A 16 -9.14 -17.51 -6.26
N LEU A 17 -9.24 -16.38 -6.97
CA LEU A 17 -8.56 -16.19 -8.25
C LEU A 17 -7.04 -16.37 -8.11
N SER A 18 -6.44 -15.74 -7.10
CA SER A 18 -4.99 -15.82 -6.86
C SER A 18 -4.53 -17.24 -6.53
N ARG A 19 -5.31 -17.99 -5.74
CA ARG A 19 -5.04 -19.41 -5.43
C ARG A 19 -5.11 -20.29 -6.68
N ASN A 20 -6.12 -20.07 -7.53
CA ASN A 20 -6.25 -20.78 -8.80
C ASN A 20 -5.08 -20.48 -9.73
N THR A 21 -4.67 -19.21 -9.85
CA THR A 21 -3.48 -18.83 -10.63
C THR A 21 -2.20 -19.46 -10.08
N ALA A 22 -2.02 -19.52 -8.75
CA ALA A 22 -0.87 -20.20 -8.16
C ALA A 22 -0.83 -21.70 -8.50
N ASN A 23 -2.00 -22.36 -8.52
CA ASN A 23 -2.14 -23.75 -8.94
C ASN A 23 -1.83 -23.94 -10.44
N GLU A 24 -2.40 -23.11 -11.32
CA GLU A 24 -2.14 -23.15 -12.76
C GLU A 24 -0.65 -22.97 -13.10
N LEU A 25 0.05 -22.15 -12.32
CA LEU A 25 1.48 -21.91 -12.45
C LEU A 25 2.37 -22.95 -11.74
N ASN A 26 1.79 -23.88 -10.99
CA ASN A 26 2.48 -24.88 -10.15
C ASN A 26 3.48 -24.24 -9.16
N ILE A 27 3.04 -23.22 -8.43
CA ILE A 27 3.85 -22.49 -7.42
C ILE A 27 3.19 -22.48 -6.03
N GLU A 28 2.21 -23.34 -5.80
CA GLU A 28 1.50 -23.48 -4.53
C GLU A 28 2.40 -23.91 -3.36
N ASP A 29 3.58 -24.48 -3.63
CA ASP A 29 4.60 -24.78 -2.63
C ASP A 29 5.28 -23.53 -2.07
N LYS A 30 5.20 -22.40 -2.80
CA LYS A 30 5.82 -21.13 -2.44
C LYS A 30 4.83 -20.02 -2.13
N VAL A 31 3.60 -20.10 -2.63
CA VAL A 31 2.61 -19.02 -2.50
C VAL A 31 1.51 -19.42 -1.52
N THR A 32 1.29 -18.62 -0.48
CA THR A 32 0.08 -18.70 0.35
C THR A 32 -0.75 -17.43 0.19
N VAL A 33 -2.06 -17.58 -0.04
CA VAL A 33 -2.98 -16.44 -0.15
C VAL A 33 -4.02 -16.49 0.97
N TYR A 34 -4.09 -15.42 1.75
CA TYR A 34 -4.95 -15.26 2.91
C TYR A 34 -6.12 -14.33 2.61
N PHE A 35 -7.32 -14.71 3.07
CA PHE A 35 -8.45 -13.80 3.17
C PHE A 35 -8.29 -12.98 4.45
N LEU A 36 -7.72 -11.78 4.31
CA LEU A 36 -7.27 -10.95 5.43
C LEU A 36 -7.24 -9.47 5.01
N ASP A 37 -7.91 -8.62 5.78
CA ASP A 37 -7.77 -7.16 5.64
C ASP A 37 -6.40 -6.72 6.16
N ALA A 38 -5.75 -5.80 5.45
CA ALA A 38 -4.42 -5.30 5.79
C ALA A 38 -4.34 -4.67 7.20
N VAL A 39 -5.46 -4.17 7.75
CA VAL A 39 -5.49 -3.68 9.15
C VAL A 39 -5.25 -4.80 10.19
N LYS A 40 -5.29 -6.06 9.75
CA LYS A 40 -5.07 -7.26 10.58
C LYS A 40 -3.76 -7.97 10.22
N LEU A 41 -2.81 -7.30 9.54
CA LEU A 41 -1.52 -7.89 9.18
C LEU A 41 -0.76 -8.48 10.37
N ASN A 42 -0.94 -7.93 11.57
CA ASN A 42 -0.36 -8.45 12.81
C ASN A 42 -0.77 -9.90 13.15
N GLN A 43 -1.80 -10.45 12.51
CA GLN A 43 -2.18 -11.86 12.63
C GLN A 43 -1.21 -12.79 11.87
N LEU A 44 -0.49 -12.28 10.88
CA LEU A 44 0.58 -13.00 10.19
C LEU A 44 1.84 -12.92 11.06
N GLN A 45 2.12 -13.96 11.84
CA GLN A 45 3.33 -14.06 12.65
C GLN A 45 4.55 -14.47 11.80
N LYS A 46 4.86 -13.69 10.76
CA LYS A 46 5.96 -13.90 9.82
C LYS A 46 6.74 -12.60 9.58
N HIS A 47 7.99 -12.74 9.12
CA HIS A 47 8.82 -11.62 8.71
C HIS A 47 9.23 -11.74 7.23
N TYR A 48 9.42 -10.60 6.59
CA TYR A 48 9.61 -10.48 5.14
C TYR A 48 10.81 -9.61 4.80
N ASP A 49 11.52 -9.95 3.74
CA ASP A 49 12.58 -9.10 3.17
C ASP A 49 11.99 -7.97 2.31
N LEU A 50 10.80 -8.17 1.76
CA LEU A 50 10.11 -7.21 0.93
C LEU A 50 8.59 -7.33 1.15
N ILE A 51 7.95 -6.20 1.43
CA ILE A 51 6.48 -6.09 1.47
C ILE A 51 6.05 -5.18 0.33
N ILE A 52 5.21 -5.69 -0.56
CA ILE A 52 4.65 -4.92 -1.67
C ILE A 52 3.17 -4.69 -1.37
N THR A 53 2.73 -3.44 -1.45
CA THR A 53 1.32 -3.10 -1.25
C THR A 53 0.85 -2.16 -2.34
N THR A 54 -0.42 -2.31 -2.74
CA THR A 54 -1.04 -1.29 -3.58
C THR A 54 -1.49 -0.13 -2.72
N TRP A 55 -1.55 1.06 -3.32
CA TRP A 55 -2.11 2.26 -2.70
C TRP A 55 -3.50 2.02 -2.04
N PHE A 56 -4.37 1.22 -2.66
CA PHE A 56 -5.71 0.96 -2.14
C PHE A 56 -5.69 0.14 -0.83
N THR A 57 -4.75 -0.80 -0.74
CA THR A 57 -4.56 -1.70 0.41
C THR A 57 -3.98 -0.96 1.61
N ALA A 58 -3.05 -0.04 1.35
CA ALA A 58 -2.44 0.85 2.34
C ALA A 58 -3.45 1.75 3.08
N GLY A 59 -4.70 1.84 2.61
CA GLY A 59 -5.70 2.77 3.10
C GLY A 59 -5.82 3.94 2.15
N ASN A 60 -7.05 4.22 1.73
CA ASN A 60 -7.33 5.44 0.97
C ASN A 60 -6.84 6.64 1.79
N PHE A 61 -6.30 7.66 1.14
CA PHE A 61 -5.85 8.88 1.81
C PHE A 61 -7.01 9.67 2.42
N TYR A 62 -8.25 9.23 2.29
CA TYR A 62 -9.35 9.77 3.08
C TYR A 62 -9.43 9.00 4.41
N PRO A 63 -9.28 9.69 5.57
CA PRO A 63 -9.59 9.11 6.86
C PRO A 63 -10.98 8.46 6.85
N GLU A 64 -11.19 7.43 7.67
CA GLU A 64 -12.48 6.73 7.77
C GLU A 64 -13.65 7.69 8.06
N ASN A 65 -13.37 8.79 8.77
CA ASN A 65 -14.33 9.84 9.13
C ASN A 65 -14.19 11.11 8.27
N PHE A 66 -13.67 11.02 7.05
CA PHE A 66 -13.51 12.19 6.20
C PHE A 66 -14.88 12.81 5.85
N PRO A 67 -15.12 14.11 6.16
CA PRO A 67 -16.45 14.70 6.04
C PRO A 67 -16.74 15.13 4.59
N PHE A 68 -16.85 14.16 3.67
CA PHE A 68 -17.01 14.42 2.22
C PHE A 68 -18.10 15.44 1.90
N GLU A 69 -19.24 15.37 2.60
CA GLU A 69 -20.40 16.26 2.37
C GLU A 69 -20.11 17.73 2.70
N ASN A 70 -19.26 17.98 3.70
CA ASN A 70 -19.01 19.32 4.23
C ASN A 70 -17.59 19.81 3.96
N TYR A 71 -16.79 19.02 3.22
CA TYR A 71 -15.40 19.33 2.96
C TYR A 71 -15.27 20.32 1.79
N ASN A 72 -14.93 21.58 2.10
CA ASN A 72 -14.70 22.59 1.07
C ASN A 72 -13.31 22.42 0.41
N LEU A 73 -13.29 21.73 -0.72
CA LEU A 73 -12.10 21.45 -1.55
C LEU A 73 -11.34 22.71 -2.01
N PHE A 74 -12.00 23.88 -2.06
CA PHE A 74 -11.40 25.11 -2.58
C PHE A 74 -10.55 25.86 -1.56
N PHE A 75 -10.75 25.63 -0.25
CA PHE A 75 -10.12 26.47 0.79
C PHE A 75 -9.34 25.71 1.85
N LYS A 76 -9.48 24.37 1.96
CA LYS A 76 -8.77 23.57 2.97
C LYS A 76 -7.85 22.54 2.34
N LYS A 77 -6.58 22.53 2.76
CA LYS A 77 -5.66 21.39 2.53
C LYS A 77 -6.25 20.16 3.20
N ILE A 78 -6.22 19.01 2.52
CA ILE A 78 -6.63 17.73 3.09
C ILE A 78 -5.72 17.45 4.28
N ASP A 79 -6.29 17.42 5.48
CA ASP A 79 -5.56 17.13 6.71
C ASP A 79 -5.47 15.60 6.90
N LEU A 80 -4.28 15.06 6.62
CA LEU A 80 -3.95 13.65 6.82
C LEU A 80 -3.18 13.40 8.12
N SER A 81 -3.18 14.34 9.05
CA SER A 81 -2.53 14.13 10.35
C SER A 81 -3.09 12.93 11.11
N LYS A 82 -4.29 12.43 10.72
CA LYS A 82 -4.93 11.23 11.28
C LYS A 82 -5.47 10.34 10.16
N ASN A 83 -4.68 9.37 9.69
CA ASN A 83 -5.16 8.29 8.84
C ASN A 83 -4.92 6.96 9.55
N GLU A 84 -5.80 6.64 10.51
CA GLU A 84 -5.61 5.50 11.41
C GLU A 84 -5.46 4.17 10.68
N LYS A 85 -6.19 3.96 9.57
CA LYS A 85 -6.03 2.76 8.74
C LYS A 85 -4.63 2.69 8.15
N PHE A 86 -4.18 3.78 7.53
CA PHE A 86 -2.85 3.85 6.94
C PHE A 86 -1.76 3.66 8.00
N ASP A 87 -1.85 4.39 9.12
CA ASP A 87 -0.90 4.28 10.23
C ASP A 87 -0.86 2.86 10.79
N THR A 88 -2.01 2.20 10.94
CA THR A 88 -2.12 0.81 11.40
C THR A 88 -1.45 -0.16 10.43
N VAL A 89 -1.77 -0.06 9.13
CA VAL A 89 -1.22 -0.95 8.09
C VAL A 89 0.29 -0.81 8.03
N PHE A 90 0.83 0.41 7.96
CA PHE A 90 2.28 0.62 7.89
C PHE A 90 2.99 0.27 9.20
N THR A 91 2.39 0.55 10.36
CA THR A 91 2.95 0.11 11.65
C THR A 91 3.17 -1.40 11.65
N PHE A 92 2.21 -2.19 11.17
CA PHE A 92 2.36 -3.63 11.09
C PHE A 92 3.32 -4.06 9.99
N ALA A 93 3.25 -3.46 8.80
CA ALA A 93 4.18 -3.76 7.71
C ALA A 93 5.64 -3.56 8.14
N TYR A 94 5.98 -2.41 8.75
CA TYR A 94 7.34 -2.15 9.23
C TYR A 94 7.77 -3.12 10.33
N LYS A 95 6.88 -3.50 11.25
CA LYS A 95 7.18 -4.51 12.30
C LYS A 95 7.44 -5.91 11.74
N MET A 96 6.92 -6.20 10.54
CA MET A 96 7.08 -7.50 9.88
C MET A 96 8.29 -7.53 8.95
N LEU A 97 9.10 -6.48 8.86
CA LEU A 97 10.32 -6.50 8.05
C LEU A 97 11.48 -7.18 8.78
N ASN A 98 12.26 -7.96 8.04
CA ASN A 98 13.60 -8.34 8.46
C ASN A 98 14.53 -7.12 8.54
N ALA A 99 15.70 -7.28 9.16
CA ALA A 99 16.74 -6.26 9.08
C ALA A 99 17.10 -5.96 7.61
N ASN A 100 17.08 -4.68 7.23
CA ASN A 100 17.24 -4.19 5.85
C ASN A 100 16.11 -4.57 4.89
N GLY A 101 14.96 -5.05 5.39
CA GLY A 101 13.78 -5.26 4.57
C GLY A 101 13.17 -3.93 4.11
N GLU A 102 12.37 -3.98 3.05
CA GLU A 102 11.79 -2.79 2.43
C GLU A 102 10.27 -2.91 2.28
N VAL A 103 9.57 -1.78 2.40
CA VAL A 103 8.17 -1.66 1.98
C VAL A 103 8.11 -0.89 0.66
N LEU A 104 7.56 -1.52 -0.37
CA LEU A 104 7.28 -0.90 -1.66
C LEU A 104 5.78 -0.61 -1.79
N ILE A 105 5.45 0.65 -2.00
CA ILE A 105 4.08 1.07 -2.30
C ILE A 105 3.96 1.27 -3.80
N GLY A 106 3.16 0.43 -4.45
CA GLY A 106 2.89 0.51 -5.87
C GLY A 106 1.49 1.06 -6.15
N ALA A 107 1.32 1.68 -7.31
CA ALA A 107 0.00 2.02 -7.81
C ALA A 107 -0.03 1.94 -9.33
N CYS A 108 -1.08 1.33 -9.87
CA CYS A 108 -1.23 1.18 -11.32
C CYS A 108 -1.87 2.45 -11.89
N TYR A 109 -1.10 3.23 -12.62
CA TYR A 109 -1.59 4.36 -13.39
C TYR A 109 -0.97 4.36 -14.79
N ILE A 110 -1.59 5.09 -15.73
CA ILE A 110 -0.99 5.31 -17.04
C ILE A 110 0.31 6.10 -16.83
N ASP A 111 1.43 5.52 -17.22
CA ASP A 111 2.74 6.14 -17.11
C ASP A 111 2.87 7.28 -18.14
N ASN A 112 2.63 8.50 -17.66
CA ASN A 112 2.85 9.72 -18.41
C ASN A 112 3.11 10.89 -17.45
N GLU A 113 3.68 11.97 -18.00
CA GLU A 113 4.07 13.14 -17.22
C GLU A 113 2.89 13.78 -16.46
N ASN A 114 1.70 13.79 -17.06
CA ASN A 114 0.51 14.37 -16.43
C ASN A 114 0.06 13.54 -15.22
N THR A 115 0.09 12.22 -15.32
CA THR A 115 -0.21 11.31 -14.20
C THR A 115 0.80 11.51 -13.08
N ARG A 116 2.10 11.53 -13.40
CA ARG A 116 3.18 11.75 -12.41
C ARG A 116 2.96 13.05 -11.65
N LYS A 117 2.81 14.17 -12.37
CA LYS A 117 2.58 15.50 -11.75
C LYS A 117 1.34 15.47 -10.84
N LYS A 118 0.23 14.86 -11.28
CA LYS A 118 -1.00 14.74 -10.47
C LYS A 118 -0.76 13.96 -9.17
N GLN A 119 0.00 12.86 -9.21
CA GLN A 119 0.34 12.09 -8.02
C GLN A 119 1.26 12.86 -7.08
N GLU A 120 2.33 13.45 -7.59
CA GLU A 120 3.26 14.27 -6.80
C GLU A 120 2.53 15.41 -6.08
N LEU A 121 1.66 16.13 -6.80
CA LEU A 121 0.78 17.15 -6.22
C LEU A 121 -0.15 16.58 -5.15
N SER A 122 -0.69 15.38 -5.36
CA SER A 122 -1.50 14.69 -4.36
C SER A 122 -0.70 14.39 -3.10
N TYR A 123 0.48 13.76 -3.24
CA TYR A 123 1.37 13.45 -2.12
C TYR A 123 1.81 14.69 -1.34
N GLN A 124 2.16 15.78 -2.03
CA GLN A 124 2.49 17.06 -1.39
C GLN A 124 1.31 17.66 -0.64
N LYS A 125 0.08 17.60 -1.21
CA LYS A 125 -1.14 18.03 -0.51
C LYS A 125 -1.40 17.21 0.77
N MET A 126 -0.87 16.00 0.80
CA MET A 126 -0.99 15.02 1.87
C MET A 126 0.16 15.08 2.88
N GLY A 127 1.06 16.07 2.75
CA GLY A 127 2.19 16.27 3.66
C GLY A 127 3.34 15.27 3.46
N MET A 128 3.38 14.58 2.33
CA MET A 128 4.48 13.68 1.96
C MET A 128 5.54 14.42 1.16
N THR A 129 6.79 13.94 1.24
CA THR A 129 7.92 14.44 0.46
C THR A 129 8.06 13.61 -0.81
N VAL A 130 7.99 14.26 -1.98
CA VAL A 130 8.30 13.63 -3.27
C VAL A 130 9.81 13.44 -3.34
N ILE A 131 10.26 12.18 -3.52
CA ILE A 131 11.70 11.81 -3.42
C ILE A 131 12.29 11.28 -4.73
N THR A 132 11.55 11.36 -5.82
CA THR A 132 11.99 10.85 -7.12
C THR A 132 11.61 11.81 -8.25
N GLY A 133 12.22 11.62 -9.42
CA GLY A 133 12.01 12.42 -10.60
C GLY A 133 11.38 11.65 -11.77
N ALA A 134 11.35 12.30 -12.94
CA ALA A 134 10.67 11.80 -14.14
C ALA A 134 11.25 10.50 -14.75
N LYS A 135 12.34 9.95 -14.18
CA LYS A 135 12.99 8.73 -14.67
C LYS A 135 12.89 7.56 -13.67
N ASP A 136 12.23 7.76 -12.54
CA ASP A 136 12.20 6.83 -11.42
C ASP A 136 10.83 6.15 -11.29
N SER A 137 10.80 4.92 -10.77
CA SER A 137 9.59 4.08 -10.68
C SER A 137 8.76 4.23 -9.38
N PHE A 138 9.15 5.10 -8.46
CA PHE A 138 8.48 5.38 -7.16
C PHE A 138 8.36 6.89 -6.98
N THR A 139 7.50 7.50 -6.13
CA THR A 139 7.29 8.98 -6.13
C THR A 139 7.10 9.75 -4.82
N ALA A 140 6.92 9.15 -3.64
CA ALA A 140 6.92 9.93 -2.38
C ALA A 140 7.15 9.09 -1.13
N THR A 141 7.71 9.71 -0.10
CA THR A 141 7.83 9.15 1.25
C THR A 141 7.25 10.10 2.30
N LYS A 142 6.89 9.57 3.47
CA LYS A 142 6.63 10.38 4.67
C LYS A 142 7.75 10.04 5.66
N GLU A 143 8.61 11.01 5.94
CA GLU A 143 9.69 10.82 6.92
C GLU A 143 9.07 10.55 8.31
N ARG A 144 9.64 9.58 9.04
CA ARG A 144 9.26 9.17 10.41
C ARG A 144 7.88 8.49 10.52
N PHE A 145 7.79 7.26 10.02
CA PHE A 145 6.88 6.28 10.59
C PHE A 145 7.47 5.72 11.89
#